data_AF-A0A6L5XAP2-F1
#
_entry.id   AF-A0A6L5XAP2-F1
#
_cell.length_a   1.000
_cell.length_b   1.000
_cell.length_c   1.000
_cell.angle_alpha   90.00
_cell.angle_beta   90.00
_cell.angle_gamma   90.00
#
_symmetry.space_group_name_H-M   'P 1'
#
loop_
_entity.id
_entity.type
_entity.pdbx_description
1 polymer ?
#
loop_
_entity_poly.entity_id
_entity_poly.type
_entity_poly.pdbx_seq_one_letter_code
_entity_poly.pdbx_strand_id
1 'polypeptide(L)' 'MSKLDVVINKSAVGELLQSAEMANAIRPYAEAIANSAPHCTVDETVLRTRVRVGVVQKMTHDDMENHTLLKAVHFQ' A
#
# COMPACT_ATOMS: atom_id res chain seq x y z
N MET A 1 -33.74 -28.94 9.74
CA MET A 1 -33.05 -27.95 8.90
C MET A 1 -31.55 -28.17 9.07
N SER A 2 -30.84 -28.65 8.05
CA SER A 2 -29.38 -28.74 8.13
C SER A 2 -28.82 -27.32 8.04
N LYS A 3 -27.89 -26.98 8.92
CA LYS A 3 -27.08 -25.76 8.80
C LYS A 3 -25.92 -26.07 7.85
N LEU A 4 -25.71 -25.19 6.88
CA LEU A 4 -24.58 -25.25 5.97
C LEU A 4 -23.50 -24.33 6.54
N ASP A 5 -22.38 -24.92 6.96
CA ASP A 5 -21.23 -24.17 7.48
C ASP A 5 -20.25 -23.91 6.33
N VAL A 6 -20.07 -22.63 6.00
CA VAL A 6 -19.04 -22.18 5.05
C VAL A 6 -17.78 -21.88 5.84
N VAL A 7 -16.74 -22.70 5.66
CA VAL A 7 -15.44 -22.52 6.31
C VAL A 7 -14.45 -21.93 5.32
N ILE A 8 -13.91 -20.75 5.64
CA ILE A 8 -12.87 -20.11 4.83
C ILE A 8 -11.50 -20.68 5.23
N ASN A 9 -10.75 -21.19 4.25
CA ASN A 9 -9.40 -21.70 4.46
C ASN A 9 -8.43 -20.54 4.74
N LYS A 10 -7.92 -20.47 5.98
CA LYS A 10 -6.97 -19.43 6.41
C LYS A 10 -5.66 -19.42 5.63
N SER A 11 -5.18 -20.58 5.16
CA SER A 11 -3.95 -20.67 4.34
C SER A 11 -4.17 -20.00 2.99
N ALA A 12 -5.28 -20.35 2.33
CA ALA A 12 -5.63 -19.77 1.03
C ALA A 12 -5.83 -18.24 1.11
N VAL A 13 -6.39 -17.74 2.22
CA VAL A 13 -6.46 -16.28 2.47
C VAL A 13 -5.07 -15.67 2.63
N GLY A 14 -4.15 -16.32 3.33
CA GLY A 14 -2.78 -15.85 3.49
C GLY A 14 -2.03 -15.79 2.16
N GLU A 15 -2.18 -16.80 1.31
CA GLU A 15 -1.62 -16.85 -0.04
C GLU A 15 -2.20 -15.74 -0.92
N LEU A 16 -3.52 -15.54 -0.89
CA LEU A 16 -4.18 -14.44 -1.61
C LEU A 16 -3.68 -13.08 -1.14
N LEU A 17 -3.51 -12.88 0.17
CA LEU A 17 -3.02 -11.61 0.71
C LEU A 17 -1.58 -11.31 0.29
N GLN A 18 -0.79 -12.32 -0.07
CA GLN A 18 0.58 -12.18 -0.57
C GLN A 18 0.66 -12.15 -2.10
N SER A 19 -0.46 -12.30 -2.79
CA SER A 19 -0.47 -12.53 -4.22
C SER A 19 -0.22 -11.25 -5.02
N ALA A 20 0.26 -11.44 -6.25
CA ALA A 20 0.41 -10.35 -7.21
C ALA A 20 -0.95 -9.73 -7.59
N GLU A 21 -2.05 -10.50 -7.56
CA GLU A 21 -3.38 -9.93 -7.78
C GLU A 21 -3.74 -8.91 -6.69
N MET A 22 -3.43 -9.21 -5.43
CA MET A 22 -3.65 -8.27 -4.33
C MET A 22 -2.81 -7.00 -4.52
N ALA A 23 -1.54 -7.15 -4.91
CA ALA A 23 -0.64 -6.03 -5.20
C ALA A 23 -1.20 -5.14 -6.31
N ASN A 24 -1.63 -5.76 -7.42
CA ASN A 24 -2.22 -5.08 -8.58
C ASN A 24 -3.56 -4.42 -8.25
N ALA A 25 -4.32 -4.95 -7.29
CA ALA A 25 -5.57 -4.33 -6.85
C ALA A 25 -5.33 -3.05 -6.05
N ILE A 26 -4.26 -2.98 -5.25
CA ILE A 26 -3.96 -1.82 -4.39
C ILE A 26 -3.02 -0.79 -5.03
N ARG A 27 -2.19 -1.21 -5.99
CA ARG A 27 -1.21 -0.34 -6.66
C ARG A 27 -1.81 0.92 -7.31
N PRO A 28 -2.96 0.88 -8.02
CA PRO A 28 -3.53 2.08 -8.63
C PRO A 28 -3.86 3.18 -7.62
N TYR A 29 -4.26 2.81 -6.40
CA TYR A 29 -4.53 3.79 -5.34
C TYR A 29 -3.24 4.46 -4.85
N ALA A 30 -2.16 3.68 -4.69
CA ALA A 30 -0.86 4.22 -4.33
C ALA A 30 -0.29 5.11 -5.44
N GLU A 31 -0.46 4.73 -6.71
CA GLU A 31 -0.07 5.54 -7.87
C GLU A 31 -0.85 6.85 -7.94
N ALA A 32 -2.16 6.82 -7.68
CA ALA A 32 -2.98 8.03 -7.64
C ALA A 32 -2.48 9.02 -6.57
N ILE A 33 -2.13 8.53 -5.37
CA ILE A 33 -1.56 9.34 -4.28
C ILE A 33 -0.14 9.83 -4.65
N ALA A 34 0.67 8.99 -5.28
CA ALA A 34 2.02 9.39 -5.71
C ALA A 34 1.97 10.48 -6.78
N ASN A 35 1.00 10.43 -7.70
CA ASN A 35 0.81 11.44 -8.73
C ASN A 35 0.24 12.76 -8.20
N SER A 36 -0.41 12.76 -7.03
CA SER A 36 -0.97 13.96 -6.41
C SER A 36 0.05 14.74 -5.57
N ALA A 37 1.25 14.20 -5.31
CA ALA A 37 2.29 14.88 -4.55
C ALA A 37 3.66 14.82 -5.26
N PRO A 38 4.43 15.93 -5.23
CA PRO A 38 5.78 15.95 -5.77
C PRO A 38 6.71 15.03 -4.96
N HIS A 39 7.68 14.43 -5.65
CA HIS A 39 8.73 13.57 -5.07
C HIS A 39 8.22 12.28 -4.41
N CYS A 40 7.00 11.84 -4.70
CA CYS A 40 6.47 10.56 -4.24
C CYS A 40 6.78 9.44 -5.25
N THR A 41 7.10 8.25 -4.72
CA THR A 41 7.27 7.01 -5.49
C THR A 41 6.50 5.88 -4.82
N VAL A 42 6.00 4.95 -5.62
CA VAL A 42 5.34 3.75 -5.10
C VAL A 42 6.40 2.70 -4.77
N ASP A 43 6.29 2.11 -3.59
CA ASP A 43 7.11 0.99 -3.13
C ASP A 43 6.22 -0.22 -2.83
N GLU A 44 6.69 -1.40 -3.21
CA GLU A 44 6.00 -2.65 -3.00
C GLU A 44 6.89 -3.62 -2.22
N THR A 45 6.34 -4.19 -1.14
CA THR A 45 7.03 -5.17 -0.32
C THR A 45 6.09 -6.33 -0.03
N VAL A 46 6.52 -7.56 -0.34
CA VAL A 46 5.82 -8.78 0.09
C VAL A 46 6.29 -9.15 1.50
N LEU A 47 5.37 -9.09 2.46
CA LEU A 47 5.60 -9.48 3.84
C LEU A 47 5.05 -10.90 4.08
N ARG A 48 5.51 -11.54 5.15
CA ARG A 48 5.10 -12.91 5.56
C ARG A 48 3.59 -13.11 5.72
N THR A 49 2.81 -12.04 5.85
CA THR A 49 1.36 -12.12 6.06
C THR A 49 0.55 -11.42 4.96
N ARG A 50 1.18 -10.59 4.11
CA ARG A 50 0.49 -9.74 3.13
C ARG A 50 1.47 -9.07 2.17
N VAL A 51 1.00 -8.63 1.02
CA VAL A 51 1.67 -7.60 0.22
C VAL A 51 1.34 -6.22 0.77
N ARG A 52 2.32 -5.33 0.75
CA ARG A 52 2.18 -3.91 1.08
C ARG A 52 2.59 -3.11 -0.16
N VAL A 53 1.70 -2.27 -0.64
CA VAL A 53 2.04 -1.22 -1.59
C VAL A 53 1.85 0.12 -0.88
N GLY A 54 2.91 0.90 -0.78
CA GLY A 54 2.93 2.18 -0.07
C GLY A 54 3.48 3.31 -0.94
N VAL A 55 3.18 4.54 -0.55
CA VAL A 55 3.79 5.73 -1.16
C VAL A 55 4.93 6.19 -0.27
N VAL A 56 6.10 6.36 -0.89
CA VAL A 56 7.33 6.82 -0.25
C VAL A 56 7.67 8.18 -0.85
N GLN A 57 7.72 9.21 -0.02
CA GLN A 57 8.22 10.51 -0.42
C GLN A 57 9.75 10.51 -0.33
N LYS A 58 10.43 10.77 -1.45
CA LYS A 58 11.87 10.98 -1.49
C LYS A 58 12.16 12.41 -1.05
N MET A 59 12.91 12.57 0.02
CA MET A 59 13.30 13.88 0.55
C MET A 59 14.31 14.52 -0.39
N THR A 60 14.04 15.72 -0.89
CA THR A 60 15.05 16.55 -1.55
C THR A 60 15.91 17.30 -0.52
N HIS A 61 17.05 17.85 -0.93
CA HIS A 61 17.87 18.70 -0.04
C HIS A 61 17.06 19.90 0.46
N ASP A 62 16.29 20.52 -0.44
CA ASP A 62 15.41 21.64 -0.14
C ASP A 62 14.30 21.28 0.87
N ASP A 63 13.75 20.05 0.82
CA ASP A 63 12.76 19.58 1.81
C ASP A 63 13.34 19.43 3.22
N MET A 64 14.62 19.05 3.28
CA MET A 64 15.36 18.90 4.53
C MET A 64 15.66 20.26 5.15
N GLU A 65 16.06 21.24 4.33
CA GLU A 65 16.31 22.61 4.77
C GLU A 65 15.02 23.33 5.22
N ASN A 66 13.88 23.02 4.59
CA ASN A 66 12.60 23.68 4.87
C ASN A 66 11.69 22.93 5.86
N HIS A 67 12.15 21.80 6.44
CA HIS A 67 11.38 20.97 7.39
C HIS A 67 9.97 20.55 6.90
N THR A 68 9.79 20.32 5.59
CA THR A 68 8.47 20.09 4.98
C THR A 68 7.98 18.65 5.00
N LEU A 69 8.75 17.73 5.59
CA LEU A 69 8.53 16.26 5.61
C LEU A 69 7.12 15.78 5.99
N LEU A 70 6.33 16.58 6.70
CA LEU A 70 4.99 16.21 7.21
C LEU A 70 3.82 16.87 6.48
N LYS A 71 4.06 17.80 5.53
CA LYS A 71 2.98 18.55 4.88
C LYS A 71 2.32 17.80 3.71
N ALA A 72 2.98 16.79 3.14
CA ALA A 72 2.47 16.08 1.95
C ALA A 72 1.50 14.93 2.25
N VAL A 73 1.37 14.49 3.51
CA VAL A 73 0.53 13.34 3.90
C VAL A 73 -0.87 13.77 4.37
N HIS A 74 -1.07 15.07 4.61
CA HIS A 74 -2.38 15.66 4.93
C HIS A 74 -2.96 16.32 3.68
N PHE A 75 -3.43 15.50 2.73
CA PHE A 75 -4.30 16.00 1.67
C PHE A 75 -5.62 16.47 2.30
N GLN A 76 -5.99 17.74 2.05
CA GLN A 76 -7.31 18.32 2.34
C GLN A 76 -8.38 17.72 1.44
#